data_AF-A0A1L6R090-F1
#
_entry.id   AF-A0A1L6R090-F1
#
_cell.length_a   1.000
_cell.length_b   1.000
_cell.length_c   1.000
_cell.angle_alpha   90.00
_cell.angle_beta   90.00
_cell.angle_gamma   90.00
#
_symmetry.space_group_name_H-M   'P 1'
#
loop_
_entity.id
_entity.type
_entity.pdbx_description
1 polymer ?
#
loop_
_entity_poly.entity_id
_entity_poly.type
_entity_poly.pdbx_seq_one_letter_code
_entity_poly.pdbx_strand_id
1 'polypeptide(L)'
;MKQKLLFLFLIITSLSSAQHSQDFAGNWFWKSPDGQNTMELELEYESQGSIKGNHCVIFSQGENTDCKRKNGNSFTINLVKIAEGVYDGTIESAVSYTSGKIRLQYIDSEKAIRFYLKEVPPGEFYMPKEAFLVR
;
A
#
# COMPACT_ATOMS: atom_id res chain seq x y z
N MET A 1 44.82 33.42 29.37
CA MET A 1 43.68 32.49 29.44
C MET A 1 42.38 33.29 29.55
N LYS A 2 41.66 33.49 28.45
CA LYS A 2 40.27 33.99 28.46
C LYS A 2 39.46 33.05 27.57
N GLN A 3 38.40 32.52 28.17
CA GLN A 3 37.61 31.39 27.72
C GLN A 3 37.03 31.66 26.32
N LYS A 4 37.26 30.79 25.32
CA LYS A 4 36.42 29.61 25.05
C LYS A 4 34.93 29.88 25.27
N LEU A 5 34.33 30.82 24.55
CA LEU A 5 32.88 31.02 24.60
C LEU A 5 32.32 31.60 23.29
N LEU A 6 32.61 30.98 22.15
CA LEU A 6 31.95 31.35 20.89
C LEU A 6 31.76 30.18 19.92
N PHE A 7 31.64 28.96 20.44
CA PHE A 7 31.36 27.76 19.64
C PHE A 7 30.06 27.04 20.05
N LEU A 8 29.22 27.65 20.90
CA LEU A 8 28.04 27.00 21.47
C LEU A 8 26.70 27.50 20.91
N PHE A 9 26.68 28.11 19.72
CA PHE A 9 25.42 28.60 19.12
C PHE A 9 25.16 28.08 17.71
N LEU A 10 25.82 26.98 17.30
CA LEU A 10 25.60 26.33 16.01
C LEU A 10 25.20 24.86 16.16
N ILE A 11 24.49 24.53 17.25
CA ILE A 11 23.96 23.18 17.55
C ILE A 11 22.42 23.17 17.54
N ILE A 12 21.75 24.27 17.15
CA ILE A 12 20.29 24.43 17.35
C ILE A 12 19.45 24.29 16.06
N THR A 13 20.02 23.98 14.89
CA THR A 13 19.21 23.90 13.65
C THR A 13 19.31 22.59 12.89
N SER A 14 19.73 21.49 13.52
CA SER A 14 19.31 20.17 13.06
C SER A 14 17.90 19.89 13.60
N LEU A 15 16.92 20.64 13.09
CA LEU A 15 15.56 20.13 12.97
C LEU A 15 15.67 18.97 11.97
N SER A 16 16.09 17.82 12.48
CA SER A 16 15.85 16.54 11.85
C SER A 16 14.34 16.44 11.76
N SER A 17 13.76 16.95 10.68
CA SER A 17 12.45 16.50 10.25
C SER A 17 12.59 15.00 10.16
N ALA A 18 12.05 14.30 11.17
CA ALA A 18 11.93 12.86 11.17
C ALA A 18 11.07 12.57 9.95
N GLN A 19 11.73 12.36 8.81
CA GLN A 19 11.13 11.99 7.58
C GLN A 19 10.74 10.54 7.81
N HIS A 20 9.58 10.36 8.47
CA HIS A 20 8.89 9.09 8.49
C HIS A 20 8.54 8.82 7.05
N SER A 21 9.48 8.17 6.35
CA SER A 21 9.29 7.68 5.00
C SER A 21 8.08 6.75 5.07
N GLN A 22 6.98 7.16 4.45
CA GLN A 22 5.84 6.30 4.25
C GLN A 22 6.31 5.18 3.34
N ASP A 23 6.51 4.01 3.92
CA ASP A 23 7.01 2.86 3.19
C ASP A 23 5.83 1.99 2.81
N PHE A 24 5.51 1.96 1.52
CA PHE A 24 4.52 1.06 0.96
C PHE A 24 5.14 -0.29 0.56
N ALA A 25 6.45 -0.41 0.37
CA ALA A 25 7.06 -1.61 -0.20
C ALA A 25 7.08 -2.77 0.80
N GLY A 26 6.61 -3.94 0.39
CA GLY A 26 6.50 -5.14 1.22
C GLY A 26 5.12 -5.79 1.13
N ASN A 27 4.87 -6.71 2.07
CA ASN A 27 3.61 -7.44 2.14
C ASN A 27 2.67 -6.79 3.15
N TRP A 28 1.40 -6.68 2.76
CA TRP A 28 0.35 -6.07 3.55
C TRP A 28 -0.85 -7.00 3.62
N PHE A 29 -1.38 -7.18 4.82
CA PHE A 29 -2.37 -8.19 5.12
C PHE A 29 -3.62 -7.58 5.73
N TRP A 30 -4.78 -8.05 5.29
CA TRP A 30 -6.06 -7.79 5.91
C TRP A 30 -6.83 -9.09 6.08
N LYS A 31 -7.60 -9.14 7.16
CA LYS A 31 -8.57 -10.19 7.44
C LYS A 31 -9.88 -9.54 7.84
N SER A 32 -11.00 -10.04 7.31
CA SER A 32 -12.32 -9.57 7.70
C SER A 32 -12.59 -9.86 9.18
N PRO A 33 -13.50 -9.11 9.84
CA PRO A 33 -13.81 -9.31 11.26
C PRO A 33 -14.30 -10.73 11.60
N ASP A 34 -15.03 -11.37 10.69
CA ASP A 34 -15.50 -12.75 10.81
C ASP A 34 -14.44 -13.80 10.41
N GLY A 35 -13.29 -13.34 9.92
CA GLY A 35 -12.17 -14.15 9.52
C GLY A 35 -12.33 -14.95 8.24
N GLN A 36 -13.44 -14.79 7.53
CA GLN A 36 -13.76 -15.58 6.33
C GLN A 36 -13.09 -15.08 5.05
N ASN A 37 -12.67 -13.80 5.04
CA ASN A 37 -12.06 -13.16 3.89
C ASN A 37 -10.67 -12.63 4.27
N THR A 38 -9.72 -12.74 3.35
CA THR A 38 -8.37 -12.21 3.51
C THR A 38 -7.90 -11.51 2.25
N MET A 39 -7.06 -10.50 2.41
CA MET A 39 -6.38 -9.82 1.32
C MET A 39 -4.90 -9.69 1.67
N GLU A 40 -4.06 -9.97 0.69
CA GLU A 40 -2.62 -9.75 0.72
C GLU A 40 -2.24 -8.88 -0.47
N LEU A 41 -1.45 -7.83 -0.23
CA LEU A 41 -0.82 -7.02 -1.28
C LEU A 41 0.69 -7.12 -1.13
N GLU A 42 1.38 -7.52 -2.20
CA GLU A 42 2.84 -7.44 -2.33
C GLU A 42 3.16 -6.21 -3.18
N LEU A 43 3.76 -5.18 -2.59
CA LEU A 43 4.01 -3.90 -3.25
C LEU A 43 5.52 -3.64 -3.35
N GLU A 44 5.94 -3.05 -4.47
CA GLU A 44 7.31 -2.60 -4.72
C GLU A 44 7.30 -1.24 -5.41
N TYR A 45 8.27 -0.39 -5.06
CA TYR A 45 8.45 0.88 -5.73
C TYR A 45 9.11 0.65 -7.09
N GLU A 46 8.45 1.14 -8.14
CA GLU A 46 9.09 1.28 -9.45
C GLU A 46 9.89 2.60 -9.53
N SER A 47 9.37 3.65 -8.90
CA SER A 47 10.04 4.95 -8.74
C SER A 47 9.44 5.69 -7.54
N GLN A 48 9.96 6.88 -7.21
CA GLN A 48 9.41 7.70 -6.12
C GLN A 48 7.91 8.03 -6.26
N GLY A 49 7.39 8.04 -7.50
CA GLY A 49 5.99 8.34 -7.79
C GLY A 49 5.14 7.15 -8.22
N SER A 50 5.72 5.95 -8.33
CA SER A 50 5.06 4.76 -8.90
C SER A 50 5.26 3.53 -8.01
N ILE A 51 4.16 2.84 -7.72
CA ILE A 51 4.16 1.56 -7.02
C ILE A 51 3.56 0.52 -7.96
N LYS A 52 4.19 -0.65 -8.00
CA LYS A 52 3.67 -1.83 -8.66
C LYS A 52 3.51 -2.96 -7.65
N GLY A 53 2.72 -3.95 -8.00
CA GLY A 53 2.53 -5.06 -7.08
C GLY A 53 1.59 -6.12 -7.57
N ASN A 54 1.33 -7.04 -6.66
CA ASN A 54 0.47 -8.17 -6.82
C ASN A 54 -0.50 -8.29 -5.66
N HIS A 55 -1.57 -9.04 -5.87
CA HIS A 55 -2.55 -9.31 -4.84
C HIS A 55 -2.88 -10.79 -4.77
N CYS A 56 -3.33 -11.18 -3.58
CA CYS A 56 -4.07 -12.41 -3.38
C CYS A 56 -5.22 -12.15 -2.42
N VAL A 57 -6.43 -12.39 -2.89
CA VAL A 57 -7.65 -12.18 -2.13
C VAL A 57 -8.42 -13.49 -2.07
N ILE A 58 -8.85 -13.86 -0.87
CA ILE A 58 -9.57 -15.09 -0.60
C ILE A 58 -10.89 -14.68 0.05
N PHE A 59 -12.01 -15.12 -0.53
CA PHE A 59 -13.36 -14.88 -0.06
C PHE A 59 -14.09 -16.20 0.19
N SER A 60 -15.13 -16.14 1.03
CA SER A 60 -16.02 -17.27 1.30
C SER A 60 -15.25 -18.52 1.76
N GLN A 61 -14.34 -18.36 2.73
CA GLN A 61 -13.56 -19.46 3.29
C GLN A 61 -12.70 -20.24 2.28
N GLY A 62 -12.31 -19.61 1.17
CA GLY A 62 -11.46 -20.25 0.15
C GLY A 62 -12.18 -20.64 -1.12
N GLU A 63 -13.51 -20.59 -1.15
CA GLU A 63 -14.28 -20.90 -2.36
C GLU A 63 -13.97 -19.94 -3.51
N ASN A 64 -13.76 -18.66 -3.19
CA ASN A 64 -13.46 -17.63 -4.17
C ASN A 64 -12.05 -17.10 -3.95
N THR A 65 -11.17 -17.32 -4.92
CA THR A 65 -9.76 -16.94 -4.82
C THR A 65 -9.37 -16.10 -6.03
N ASP A 66 -8.98 -14.86 -5.78
CA ASP A 66 -8.46 -13.92 -6.77
C ASP A 66 -7.00 -13.63 -6.46
N CYS A 67 -6.10 -14.48 -7.00
CA CYS A 67 -4.69 -14.45 -6.66
C CYS A 67 -3.81 -14.51 -7.89
N LYS A 68 -2.99 -13.47 -8.04
CA LYS A 68 -1.90 -13.41 -9.02
C LYS A 68 -0.60 -13.20 -8.27
N ARG A 69 -0.12 -14.27 -7.62
CA ARG A 69 1.21 -14.29 -6.99
C ARG A 69 2.29 -14.35 -8.06
N LYS A 70 3.51 -13.94 -7.71
CA LYS A 70 4.69 -13.73 -8.56
C LYS A 70 5.13 -15.01 -9.32
N ASN A 71 4.36 -15.44 -10.31
CA ASN A 71 4.69 -16.48 -11.28
C ASN A 71 4.73 -15.84 -12.68
N GLY A 72 5.66 -14.91 -12.90
CA GLY A 72 5.86 -14.20 -14.17
C GLY A 72 6.18 -12.71 -14.02
N ASN A 73 6.32 -12.01 -15.15
CA ASN A 73 6.71 -10.59 -15.24
C ASN A 73 5.53 -9.60 -15.22
N SER A 74 4.31 -10.03 -14.89
CA SER A 74 3.13 -9.14 -14.94
C SER A 74 2.64 -8.75 -13.55
N PHE A 75 2.75 -7.46 -13.21
CA PHE A 75 2.12 -6.87 -12.03
C PHE A 75 0.62 -6.66 -12.27
N THR A 76 -0.20 -6.95 -11.26
CA THR A 76 -1.65 -6.67 -11.31
C THR A 76 -2.02 -5.33 -10.73
N ILE A 77 -1.18 -4.77 -9.85
CA ILE A 77 -1.35 -3.47 -9.24
C ILE A 77 -0.41 -2.49 -9.93
N ASN A 78 -0.96 -1.36 -10.37
CA ASN A 78 -0.20 -0.23 -10.90
C ASN A 78 -0.74 1.05 -10.29
N LEU A 79 0.10 1.82 -9.61
CA LEU A 79 -0.30 2.94 -8.77
C LEU A 79 0.60 4.15 -9.03
N VAL A 80 0.00 5.33 -9.06
CA VAL A 80 0.68 6.62 -9.22
C VAL A 80 0.37 7.51 -8.03
N LYS A 81 1.40 8.17 -7.50
CA LYS A 81 1.28 9.11 -6.40
C LYS A 81 0.41 10.30 -6.81
N ILE A 82 -0.60 10.61 -6.01
CA ILE A 82 -1.46 11.80 -6.22
C ILE A 82 -1.33 12.83 -5.10
N ALA A 83 -0.89 12.39 -3.92
CA ALA A 83 -0.54 13.24 -2.78
C ALA A 83 0.46 12.51 -1.90
N GLU A 84 1.03 13.19 -0.90
CA GLU A 84 1.85 12.52 0.10
C GLU A 84 1.04 11.43 0.79
N GLY A 85 1.53 10.18 0.75
CA GLY A 85 0.88 9.03 1.35
C GLY A 85 -0.37 8.54 0.63
N VAL A 86 -0.65 9.04 -0.57
CA VAL A 86 -1.84 8.65 -1.32
C VAL A 86 -1.48 8.30 -2.75
N TYR A 87 -1.83 7.09 -3.15
CA TYR A 87 -1.61 6.53 -4.47
C TYR A 87 -2.94 6.07 -5.08
N ASP A 88 -3.15 6.41 -6.35
CA ASP A 88 -4.30 5.98 -7.14
C ASP A 88 -3.85 5.10 -8.30
N GLY A 89 -4.70 4.16 -8.71
CA GLY A 89 -4.35 3.32 -9.84
C GLY A 89 -5.35 2.20 -10.09
N THR A 90 -4.84 1.08 -10.59
CA THR A 90 -5.66 -0.08 -10.95
C THR A 90 -5.19 -1.34 -10.26
N ILE A 91 -6.12 -2.27 -10.12
CA ILE A 91 -5.87 -3.66 -9.75
C ILE A 91 -6.63 -4.56 -10.72
N GLU A 92 -5.91 -5.43 -11.41
CA GLU A 92 -6.47 -6.39 -12.37
C GLU A 92 -6.81 -7.71 -11.66
N SER A 93 -8.05 -8.16 -11.74
CA SER A 93 -8.47 -9.47 -11.23
C SER A 93 -7.80 -10.61 -12.00
N ALA A 94 -7.31 -11.61 -11.28
CA ALA A 94 -6.83 -12.88 -11.83
C ALA A 94 -7.96 -13.77 -12.38
N VAL A 95 -9.20 -13.54 -11.95
CA VAL A 95 -10.37 -14.34 -12.33
C VAL A 95 -11.00 -13.82 -13.63
N SER A 96 -11.32 -12.53 -13.68
CA SER A 96 -12.01 -11.93 -14.83
C SER A 96 -11.10 -11.17 -15.79
N TYR A 97 -9.82 -10.94 -15.42
CA TYR A 97 -8.89 -10.07 -16.17
C TYR A 97 -9.37 -8.63 -16.33
N THR A 98 -10.36 -8.22 -15.54
CA THR A 98 -10.87 -6.85 -15.54
C THR A 98 -10.18 -6.03 -14.46
N SER A 99 -10.05 -4.72 -14.71
CA SER A 99 -9.31 -3.82 -13.84
C SER A 99 -10.24 -2.90 -13.06
N GLY A 100 -10.22 -3.01 -11.73
CA GLY A 100 -10.86 -2.05 -10.84
C GLY A 100 -9.98 -0.84 -10.56
N LYS A 101 -10.59 0.30 -10.22
CA LYS A 101 -9.84 1.49 -9.79
C LYS A 101 -9.66 1.47 -8.28
N ILE A 102 -8.44 1.64 -7.81
CA ILE A 102 -8.11 1.59 -6.38
C ILE A 102 -7.41 2.85 -5.89
N ARG A 103 -7.42 3.02 -4.56
CA ARG A 103 -6.61 3.98 -3.82
C ARG A 103 -5.93 3.27 -2.66
N LEU A 104 -4.65 3.53 -2.47
CA LEU A 104 -3.95 3.20 -1.24
C LEU A 104 -3.62 4.51 -0.49
N GLN A 105 -3.89 4.53 0.81
CA GLN A 105 -3.54 5.62 1.69
C GLN A 105 -2.74 5.10 2.88
N TYR A 106 -1.53 5.62 3.09
CA TYR A 106 -0.73 5.31 4.28
C TYR A 106 -1.25 6.07 5.49
N ILE A 107 -1.48 5.37 6.58
CA ILE A 107 -1.93 5.94 7.85
C ILE A 107 -0.79 5.85 8.84
N ASP A 108 -0.05 6.96 9.00
CA ASP A 108 1.23 6.96 9.70
C ASP A 108 1.12 6.63 11.20
N SER A 109 0.02 7.06 11.85
CA SER A 109 -0.28 6.74 13.25
C SER A 109 -0.50 5.25 13.51
N GLU A 110 -0.92 4.51 12.50
CA GLU A 110 -1.31 3.11 12.59
C GLU A 110 -0.33 2.18 11.86
N LYS A 111 0.65 2.77 11.14
CA LYS A 111 1.62 2.05 10.29
C LYS A 111 0.94 1.05 9.36
N ALA A 112 -0.14 1.52 8.74
CA ALA A 112 -1.06 0.70 7.97
C ALA A 112 -1.41 1.33 6.63
N ILE A 113 -1.92 0.51 5.71
CA ILE A 113 -2.49 0.97 4.45
C ILE A 113 -3.99 0.84 4.50
N ARG A 114 -4.69 1.93 4.20
CA ARG A 114 -6.11 1.90 3.88
C ARG A 114 -6.27 1.73 2.37
N PHE A 115 -6.85 0.61 1.98
CA PHE A 115 -7.23 0.27 0.61
C PHE A 115 -8.67 0.67 0.34
N TYR A 116 -8.92 1.23 -0.84
CA TYR A 116 -10.27 1.47 -1.35
C TYR A 116 -10.40 0.95 -2.77
N LEU A 117 -11.50 0.24 -3.04
CA LEU A 117 -11.99 -0.04 -4.39
C LEU A 117 -12.98 1.06 -4.78
N LYS A 118 -12.53 2.01 -5.60
CA LYS A 118 -13.31 3.18 -6.02
C LYS A 118 -14.32 2.85 -7.10
N GLU A 119 -13.97 1.92 -7.99
CA GLU A 119 -14.81 1.50 -9.10
C GLU A 119 -14.64 0.00 -9.31
N VAL A 120 -15.73 -0.74 -9.19
CA VAL A 120 -15.78 -2.18 -9.43
C VAL A 120 -15.93 -2.39 -10.94
N PRO A 121 -15.05 -3.17 -11.59
CA PRO A 121 -15.19 -3.45 -13.00
C PRO A 121 -16.35 -4.43 -13.26
N PRO A 122 -16.81 -4.56 -14.51
CA PRO A 122 -17.76 -5.63 -14.87
C PRO A 122 -17.10 -7.02 -14.70
N GLY A 123 -17.92 -8.03 -14.40
CA GLY A 123 -17.45 -9.42 -14.25
C GLY A 123 -17.22 -9.84 -12.80
N GLU A 124 -16.65 -11.04 -12.61
CA GLU A 124 -16.31 -11.54 -11.28
C GLU A 124 -15.10 -10.80 -10.72
N PHE A 125 -15.24 -10.25 -9.52
CA PHE A 125 -14.24 -9.40 -8.90
C PHE A 125 -14.33 -9.50 -7.38
N TYR A 126 -13.46 -10.32 -6.78
CA TYR A 126 -13.54 -10.68 -5.36
C TYR A 126 -12.59 -9.84 -4.53
N MET A 127 -12.98 -8.59 -4.28
CA MET A 127 -12.20 -7.66 -3.45
C MET A 127 -13.11 -6.89 -2.48
N PRO A 128 -12.65 -6.59 -1.26
CA PRO A 128 -13.40 -5.74 -0.36
C PRO A 128 -13.53 -4.33 -0.94
N LYS A 129 -14.63 -3.65 -0.65
CA LYS A 129 -14.78 -2.23 -0.99
C LYS A 129 -13.73 -1.37 -0.29
N GLU A 130 -13.38 -1.76 0.93
CA GLU A 130 -12.41 -1.09 1.77
C GLU A 130 -11.72 -2.11 2.68
N ALA A 131 -10.41 -1.97 2.87
CA ALA A 131 -9.63 -2.82 3.77
C ALA A 131 -8.56 -2.01 4.49
N PHE A 132 -8.29 -2.38 5.73
CA PHE A 132 -7.22 -1.80 6.54
C PHE A 132 -6.11 -2.84 6.70
N LEU A 133 -5.03 -2.67 5.94
CA LEU A 133 -3.96 -3.64 5.84
C LEU A 133 -2.78 -3.29 6.76
N VAL A 134 -2.25 -4.29 7.43
CA VAL A 134 -1.11 -4.20 8.35
C VAL A 134 0.03 -5.11 7.88
N ARG A 135 1.23 -4.93 8.42
CA ARG A 135 2.38 -5.82 8.19
C ARG A 135 2.55 -6.81 9.32
#